data_AF-A0A401HNM2-F1
#
_entry.id   AF-A0A401HNM2-F1
#
_cell.length_a   1.000
_cell.length_b   1.000
_cell.length_c   1.000
_cell.angle_alpha   90.00
_cell.angle_beta   90.00
_cell.angle_gamma   90.00
#
_symmetry.space_group_name_H-M   'P 1'
#
loop_
_entity.id
_entity.type
_entity.pdbx_description
1 polymer ?
#
loop_
_entity_poly.entity_id
_entity_poly.type
_entity_poly.pdbx_seq_one_letter_code
_entity_poly.pdbx_strand_id
1 'polypeptide(L)' 'MKKRKYRGVDPFKRILNNPKNIERLYKLYYIITLWVWFVVVLGALIFIVWAIKYLRII' A
#
# COMPACT_ATOMS: atom_id res chain seq x y z
N MET A 1 -16.34 36.37 -18.38
CA MET A 1 -15.37 35.62 -17.55
C MET A 1 -14.88 34.41 -18.35
N LYS A 2 -13.68 34.49 -18.96
CA LYS A 2 -13.14 33.42 -19.84
C LYS A 2 -12.68 32.26 -18.93
N LYS A 3 -13.40 31.12 -18.93
CA LYS A 3 -12.95 29.90 -18.23
C LYS A 3 -11.55 29.56 -18.76
N ARG A 4 -10.50 29.74 -17.96
CA ARG A 4 -9.17 29.26 -18.32
C ARG A 4 -9.31 27.76 -18.50
N LYS A 5 -9.19 27.30 -19.75
CA LYS A 5 -9.16 25.89 -20.11
C LYS A 5 -8.01 25.32 -19.29
N TYR A 6 -8.29 24.61 -18.19
CA TYR A 6 -7.31 23.79 -17.49
C TYR A 6 -6.84 22.77 -18.53
N ARG A 7 -5.86 23.15 -19.35
CA ARG A 7 -4.99 22.18 -20.03
C ARG A 7 -4.14 21.62 -18.91
N GLY A 8 -4.75 20.74 -18.13
CA GLY A 8 -4.05 19.89 -17.18
C GLY A 8 -3.18 18.96 -18.00
N VAL A 9 -2.00 19.45 -18.40
CA VAL A 9 -0.88 18.63 -18.83
C VAL A 9 -0.23 18.06 -17.57
N ASP A 10 -1.05 17.58 -16.63
CA ASP A 10 -0.56 16.95 -15.42
C ASP A 10 -0.05 15.57 -15.84
N PRO A 11 1.26 15.33 -15.80
CA PRO A 11 1.85 14.08 -16.27
C PRO A 11 1.21 12.88 -15.57
N PHE A 12 0.83 13.05 -14.30
CA PHE A 12 0.11 12.07 -13.50
C PHE A 12 -1.24 11.66 -14.09
N LYS A 13 -2.04 12.61 -14.59
CA LYS A 13 -3.37 12.31 -15.17
C LYS A 13 -3.25 11.56 -16.50
N ARG A 14 -2.16 11.82 -17.24
CA ARG A 14 -1.84 11.11 -18.49
C ARG A 14 -1.31 9.69 -18.23
N ILE A 15 -0.54 9.50 -17.16
CA ILE A 15 -0.05 8.19 -16.72
C ILE A 15 -1.21 7.34 -16.20
N LEU A 16 -2.13 7.95 -15.44
CA LEU A 16 -3.31 7.27 -14.89
C LEU A 16 -4.35 6.92 -15.96
N ASN A 17 -4.43 7.66 -17.07
CA ASN A 17 -5.32 7.28 -18.18
C ASN A 17 -4.80 6.11 -19.04
N ASN A 18 -3.59 5.61 -18.80
CA ASN A 18 -3.05 4.45 -19.50
C ASN A 18 -3.37 3.16 -18.73
N PRO A 19 -4.33 2.33 -19.19
CA PRO A 19 -4.78 1.14 -18.46
C PRO A 19 -3.63 0.14 -18.21
N LYS A 20 -2.68 0.06 -19.14
CA LYS A 20 -1.48 -0.80 -19.04
C LYS A 20 -0.55 -0.42 -17.88
N ASN A 21 -0.50 0.86 -17.51
CA ASN A 21 0.32 1.32 -16.39
C ASN A 21 -0.40 1.11 -15.06
N ILE A 22 -1.72 1.32 -15.02
CA ILE A 22 -2.55 1.04 -13.85
C ILE A 22 -2.46 -0.44 -13.46
N GLU A 23 -2.55 -1.35 -14.44
CA GLU A 23 -2.53 -2.80 -14.20
C GLU A 23 -1.22 -3.26 -13.54
N ARG A 24 -0.08 -2.72 -13.99
CA ARG A 24 1.23 -2.97 -13.36
C ARG A 24 1.30 -2.41 -11.94
N LEU A 25 0.73 -1.22 -11.73
CA LEU A 25 0.71 -0.57 -10.42
C LEU A 25 -0.11 -1.37 -9.41
N TYR A 26 -1.30 -1.85 -9.81
CA TYR A 26 -2.13 -2.72 -8.99
C TYR A 26 -1.46 -4.06 -8.69
N LYS A 27 -0.77 -4.65 -9.67
CA LYS A 27 -0.03 -5.91 -9.46
C LYS A 27 1.10 -5.74 -8.44
N LEU A 28 1.84 -4.64 -8.52
CA LEU A 28 2.88 -4.30 -7.55
C LEU A 28 2.26 -4.03 -6.17
N TYR A 29 1.18 -3.24 -6.12
CA TYR A 29 0.48 -2.92 -4.88
C TYR A 29 -0.04 -4.18 -4.20
N TYR A 30 -0.60 -5.13 -4.96
CA TYR A 30 -1.05 -6.41 -4.45
C TYR A 30 0.07 -7.21 -3.77
N ILE A 31 1.24 -7.30 -4.42
CA ILE A 31 2.41 -7.98 -3.86
C ILE A 31 2.84 -7.28 -2.56
N ILE A 32 2.95 -5.95 -2.57
CA ILE A 32 3.34 -5.17 -1.40
C ILE A 32 2.34 -5.37 -0.26
N THR A 33 1.03 -5.26 -0.55
CA THR A 33 -0.02 -5.46 0.45
C THR A 33 0.08 -6.86 1.07
N LEU A 34 0.27 -7.90 0.26
CA LEU A 34 0.42 -9.27 0.75
C LEU A 34 1.69 -9.47 1.59
N TRP A 35 2.78 -8.76 1.26
CA TRP A 35 3.99 -8.72 2.09
C TRP A 35 3.79 -7.98 3.42
N VAL A 36 3.05 -6.86 3.43
CA VAL A 36 2.74 -6.10 4.64
C VAL A 36 1.86 -6.93 5.59
N TRP A 37 0.70 -7.40 5.10
CA TRP A 37 0.26 -8.79 5.25
C TRP A 37 1.05 -9.67 6.23
N PHE A 38 2.02 -10.31 5.61
CA PHE A 38 2.87 -11.32 6.21
C PHE A 38 3.71 -10.80 7.38
N VAL A 39 4.27 -9.60 7.26
CA VAL A 39 5.09 -8.99 8.32
C VAL A 39 4.25 -8.66 9.55
N VAL A 40 3.02 -8.18 9.37
CA VAL A 40 2.09 -7.91 10.48
C VAL A 40 1.78 -9.19 11.24
N VAL A 41 1.51 -10.29 10.53
CA VAL A 41 1.25 -11.60 11.15
C VAL A 41 2.48 -12.12 11.92
N LEU A 42 3.67 -12.01 11.32
CA LEU A 42 4.92 -12.40 11.99
C LEU A 42 5.18 -11.57 13.25
N GLY A 43 5.00 -10.25 13.16
CA GLY A 43 5.14 -9.36 14.31
C GLY A 43 4.16 -9.69 15.43
N ALA A 44 2.91 -9.99 15.08
CA ALA A 44 1.89 -10.41 16.04
C ALA A 44 2.27 -11.72 16.73
N LEU A 45 2.78 -12.72 16.00
CA LEU A 45 3.23 -13.99 16.58
C LEU A 45 4.40 -13.78 17.57
N ILE A 46 5.40 -12.99 17.19
CA ILE A 46 6.54 -12.66 18.07
C ILE A 46 6.03 -11.95 19.33
N PHE A 47 5.11 -11.00 19.18
CA PHE A 47 4.52 -10.29 20.29
C PHE A 47 3.74 -11.21 21.22
N ILE A 48 2.98 -12.18 20.71
CA ILE A 48 2.26 -13.17 21.51
C ILE A 48 3.24 -14.04 22.31
N VAL A 49 4.30 -14.54 21.67
CA VAL A 49 5.32 -15.36 22.36
C VAL A 49 6.00 -14.56 23.47
N TRP A 50 6.37 -13.31 23.18
CA TRP A 50 6.94 -12.40 24.17
C TRP A 50 5.95 -12.12 25.31
N ALA A 51 4.69 -11.80 25.00
CA ALA A 51 3.65 -11.55 26.00
C ALA A 51 3.42 -12.78 26.90
N ILE A 52 3.33 -13.98 26.34
CA ILE A 52 3.18 -15.21 27.14
C ILE A 52 4.38 -15.40 28.07
N LYS A 53 5.60 -15.13 27.59
CA LYS A 53 6.84 -15.32 28.36
C LYS A 53 6.98 -14.32 29.50
N TYR A 54 6.65 -13.05 29.28
CA TYR A 54 6.94 -11.97 30.24
C TYR A 54 5.72 -11.53 31.04
N LEU A 55 4.51 -11.61 30.49
CA LEU A 55 3.28 -11.17 31.17
C LEU A 55 2.70 -12.25 32.10
N ARG A 56 3.02 -13.53 31.89
CA ARG A 56 2.57 -14.64 32.77
C ARG A 56 3.42 -14.79 34.04
N ILE A 57 4.61 -14.20 34.04
CA ILE A 57 5.59 -14.27 35.13
C ILE A 57 5.46 -13.09 36.12
N ILE A 58 4.75 -12.03 35.71
CA ILE A 58 4.26 -10.95 36.57
C ILE A 58 2.88 -11.34 37.10
#